data_AF-X0T6S7-F1
#
_entry.id   AF-X0T6S7-F1
#
_cell.length_a   1.000
_cell.length_b   1.000
_cell.length_c   1.000
_cell.angle_alpha   90.00
_cell.angle_beta   90.00
_cell.angle_gamma   90.00
#
_symmetry.space_group_name_H-M   'P 1'
#
loop_
_entity.id
_entity.type
_entity.pdbx_description
1 polymer ?
#
loop_
_entity_poly.entity_id
_entity_poly.type
_entity_poly.pdbx_seq_one_letter_code
_entity_poly.pdbx_strand_id
1 'polypeptide(L)' 'LVFDYIYLLTQGGPAHASEVLSTELFKSAFFRFEVGYAAAIGVSMSFICTLVVAGFVILRRKGWEI' A
#
# COMPACT_ATOMS: atom_id res chain seq x y z
N LEU A 1 3.76 -2.00 -9.69
CA LEU A 1 3.10 -3.02 -10.52
C LEU A 1 1.66 -3.30 -10.10
N VAL A 2 1.36 -3.67 -8.84
CA VAL A 2 -0.06 -3.89 -8.42
C VAL A 2 -0.93 -2.63 -8.61
N PHE A 3 -0.41 -1.45 -8.25
CA PHE A 3 -1.06 -0.18 -8.52
C PHE A 3 -1.39 0.02 -10.01
N ASP A 4 -0.40 -0.21 -10.89
CA ASP A 4 -0.51 0.07 -12.32
C ASP A 4 -1.63 -0.75 -12.97
N TYR A 5 -1.71 -2.05 -12.66
CA TYR A 5 -2.75 -2.93 -13.19
C TYR A 5 -4.16 -2.53 -12.73
N ILE A 6 -4.34 -2.29 -11.44
CA ILE A 6 -5.65 -1.96 -10.87
C ILE A 6 -6.10 -0.59 -11.36
N TYR A 7 -5.20 0.39 -11.38
CA TYR A 7 -5.52 1.73 -11.85
C TYR A 7 -5.89 1.74 -13.34
N LEU A 8 -5.18 1.01 -14.19
CA LEU A 8 -5.47 0.94 -15.63
C LEU A 8 -6.78 0.21 -15.95
N LEU A 9 -7.10 -0.87 -15.23
CA LEU A 9 -8.23 -1.74 -15.57
C LEU A 9 -9.55 -1.29 -14.92
N THR A 10 -9.51 -0.87 -13.66
CA THR A 10 -10.72 -0.65 -12.86
C THR A 10 -10.74 0.65 -12.07
N GLN A 11 -9.59 1.32 -11.92
CA GLN A 11 -9.42 2.46 -11.01
C GLN A 11 -9.91 2.16 -9.57
N GLY A 12 -9.83 0.89 -9.14
CA GLY A 12 -10.31 0.42 -7.84
C GLY A 12 -11.79 0.01 -7.80
N GLY A 13 -12.54 0.12 -8.91
CA GLY A 13 -13.96 -0.27 -8.99
C GLY A 13 -14.21 -1.78 -9.18
N PRO A 14 -15.50 -2.19 -9.27
CA PRO A 14 -16.71 -1.43 -8.98
C PRO A 14 -16.91 -1.23 -7.47
N ALA A 15 -17.38 -0.05 -7.05
CA ALA A 15 -17.64 0.28 -5.64
C ALA A 15 -16.47 -0.03 -4.66
N HIS A 16 -15.23 0.30 -5.05
CA HIS A 16 -14.00 0.06 -4.27
C HIS A 16 -13.63 -1.44 -4.09
N ALA A 17 -14.27 -2.36 -4.81
CA ALA A 17 -14.04 -3.80 -4.62
C ALA A 17 -12.63 -4.29 -5.03
N SER A 18 -11.96 -3.60 -5.95
CA SER A 18 -10.59 -3.94 -6.37
C SER A 18 -9.54 -2.95 -5.85
N GLU A 19 -9.94 -2.12 -4.89
CA GLU A 19 -9.13 -1.00 -4.44
C GLU A 19 -7.97 -1.43 -3.53
N VAL A 20 -6.82 -0.78 -3.73
CA VAL A 20 -5.63 -0.97 -2.90
C VAL A 20 -5.18 0.35 -2.30
N LEU A 21 -4.39 0.28 -1.23
CA LEU A 21 -3.87 1.48 -0.53
C LEU A 21 -3.18 2.46 -1.48
N SER A 22 -2.46 1.96 -2.49
CA SER A 22 -1.82 2.80 -3.50
C SER A 22 -2.82 3.54 -4.39
N THR A 23 -3.94 2.93 -4.76
CA THR A 23 -4.96 3.58 -5.59
C THR A 23 -5.74 4.63 -4.79
N GLU A 24 -6.00 4.38 -3.51
CA GLU A 24 -6.62 5.37 -2.62
C GLU A 24 -5.72 6.55 -2.28
N LEU A 25 -4.43 6.28 -2.07
CA LEU A 25 -3.43 7.32 -1.91
C LEU A 25 -3.42 8.25 -3.13
N PHE A 26 -3.39 7.66 -4.33
CA PHE A 26 -3.39 8.41 -5.58
C PHE A 26 -4.66 9.25 -5.75
N LYS A 27 -5.84 8.66 -5.49
CA LYS A 27 -7.12 9.37 -5.50
C LYS A 27 -7.15 10.53 -4.51
N SER A 28 -6.70 10.28 -3.29
CA SER A 28 -6.68 11.29 -2.23
C SER A 28 -5.72 12.45 -2.55
N ALA A 29 -4.55 12.16 -3.12
CA ALA A 29 -3.56 13.17 -3.48
C ALA A 29 -3.99 14.06 -4.65
N PHE A 30 -4.53 13.46 -5.72
CA PHE A 30 -4.71 14.15 -7.00
C PHE A 30 -6.17 14.45 -7.37
N PHE A 31 -7.14 13.70 -6.85
CA PHE A 31 -8.57 13.94 -7.14
C PHE A 31 -9.26 14.69 -6.00
N ARG A 32 -8.96 14.32 -4.75
CA ARG A 32 -9.52 14.99 -3.56
C ARG A 32 -8.66 16.16 -3.07
N PHE A 33 -7.45 16.30 -3.60
CA PHE A 33 -6.46 17.31 -3.19
C PHE A 33 -6.13 17.29 -1.68
N GLU A 34 -6.37 16.16 -1.02
CA GLU A 34 -6.07 15.93 0.39
C GLU A 34 -4.66 15.34 0.56
N VAL A 35 -3.66 16.15 0.19
CA VAL A 35 -2.25 15.71 0.16
C VAL A 35 -1.74 15.23 1.52
N GLY A 36 -2.22 15.81 2.62
CA GLY A 36 -1.88 15.39 3.98
C GLY A 36 -2.42 14.00 4.32
N TYR A 37 -3.65 13.70 3.90
CA TYR A 37 -4.25 12.38 4.08
C TYR A 37 -3.54 11.33 3.21
N ALA A 38 -3.24 11.66 1.96
CA ALA A 38 -2.45 10.81 1.07
C ALA A 38 -1.04 10.52 1.65
N ALA A 39 -0.38 11.53 2.21
CA ALA A 39 0.91 11.35 2.88
C ALA A 39 0.81 10.42 4.09
N ALA A 40 -0.25 10.53 4.91
CA ALA A 40 -0.48 9.63 6.03
C ALA A 40 -0.67 8.17 5.58
N ILE A 41 -1.40 7.93 4.47
CA ILE A 41 -1.53 6.60 3.86
C ILE A 41 -0.14 6.09 3.43
N GLY A 42 0.66 6.92 2.76
CA GLY A 42 2.00 6.53 2.28
C GLY A 42 2.96 6.16 3.42
N VAL A 43 2.98 6.95 4.49
CA VAL A 43 3.83 6.71 5.67
C VAL A 43 3.38 5.46 6.42
N SER A 44 2.08 5.28 6.65
CA SER A 44 1.56 4.08 7.32
C SER A 44 1.83 2.80 6.52
N MET A 45 1.68 2.85 5.20
CA MET A 45 2.01 1.73 4.31
C MET A 45 3.50 1.38 4.38
N SER A 46 4.38 2.39 4.36
CA SER A 46 5.83 2.21 4.48
C SER A 46 6.23 1.63 5.84
N PHE A 47 5.58 2.09 6.91
CA PHE A 47 5.80 1.58 8.26
C PHE A 47 5.41 0.10 8.38
N ILE A 48 4.24 -0.29 7.87
CA ILE A 48 3.78 -1.69 7.86
C ILE A 48 4.75 -2.56 7.06
N CYS A 49 5.14 -2.14 5.85
CA CYS A 49 6.14 -2.87 5.06
C CYS A 49 7.46 -3.05 5.81
N THR A 50 7.92 -2.00 6.50
CA THR A 50 9.16 -2.05 7.30
C THR A 50 9.03 -3.05 8.45
N LEU A 51 7.89 -3.07 9.17
CA LEU A 51 7.65 -4.04 10.24
C LEU A 51 7.61 -5.47 9.73
N VAL A 52 6.93 -5.71 8.60
CA VAL A 52 6.86 -7.05 7.99
C VAL A 52 8.24 -7.52 7.55
N VAL A 53 9.01 -6.67 6.87
CA VAL A 53 10.37 -7.01 6.42
C VAL A 53 11.30 -7.20 7.61
N ALA A 54 11.27 -6.31 8.60
CA ALA A 54 12.08 -6.43 9.81
C ALA A 54 11.74 -7.72 10.58
N GLY A 55 10.45 -8.02 10.74
CA GLY A 55 9.97 -9.27 11.33
C GLY A 55 10.49 -10.47 10.56
N PHE A 56 10.31 -10.50 9.24
CA PHE A 56 10.82 -11.57 8.39
C PHE A 56 12.35 -11.73 8.51
N VAL A 57 13.11 -10.64 8.53
CA VAL A 57 14.56 -10.67 8.71
C VAL A 57 14.96 -11.21 10.09
N ILE A 58 14.25 -10.82 11.16
CA ILE A 58 14.49 -11.32 12.52
C ILE A 58 14.14 -12.81 12.62
N LEU A 59 13.03 -13.25 12.04
CA LEU A 59 12.64 -14.67 11.98
C LEU A 59 13.70 -15.49 11.22
N ARG A 60 14.17 -14.99 10.06
CA ARG A 60 15.25 -15.65 9.32
C ARG A 60 16.55 -15.72 10.11
N ARG A 61 16.88 -14.68 10.89
CA ARG A 61 18.07 -14.68 11.76
C ARG A 61 17.98 -15.66 12.93
N LYS A 62 16.76 -16.00 13.39
CA LYS A 62 16.53 -16.98 14.46
C LYS A 62 16.67 -18.43 14.01
N GLY A 63 17.12 -18.68 12.78
CA GLY A 63 17.36 -20.04 12.30
C GLY A 63 16.07 -20.83 12.09
N TRP A 64 14.97 -20.14 11.75
CA TRP A 64 13.77 -20.82 11.27
C TRP A 64 14.11 -21.41 9.89
N GLU A 65 14.67 -22.61 9.90
CA GLU A 65 14.77 -23.48 8.73
C GLU A 65 13.32 -23.77 8.30
N ILE A 66 12.99 -23.36 7.08
CA ILE A 66 11.73 -23.70 6.40
C ILE A 66 12.04 -24.93 5.55
#